data_AF-A0A8D0ACT7-F1
#
_entry.id   AF-A0A8D0ACT7-F1
#
_cell.length_a   1.000
_cell.length_b   1.000
_cell.length_c   1.000
_cell.angle_alpha   90.00
_cell.angle_beta   90.00
_cell.angle_gamma   90.00
#
_symmetry.space_group_name_H-M   'P 1'
#
loop_
_entity.id
_entity.type
_entity.pdbx_description
1 polymer ?
#
loop_
_entity_poly.entity_id
_entity_poly.type
_entity_poly.pdbx_seq_one_letter_code
_entity_poly.pdbx_strand_id
1 'polypeptide(L)'
;MMPGRGLSMTAVDSGLLSTLQPGQAFLSLFLSSPDADTVAGTGVILPYSSTDPVPGACNMEFNLDIDPNVYIHYNLYETTIRFAPANLGYERGEPPLACDESTESTTRWRLQYDIYQYFLPENDLSERSLFIGIQAVADIQGMVENGKRVLTLLSSDTSMAVFNSIPGQGVIFSVVVRDPLLNTSASYVPAHTYACSFASTLDGCQTLGKISTKFFFTVAGLAGLFVCFFGHRFFKCELFCMGFSFATFFFFVLITRTTGLDYDICLALSAVIGVVGGVLLVMSWWRFGSVMACIVVVGLMLGFLIASTVLFTPLGRKKIMRSNAVFWVTFCCIMFIVPLFFVRWPREGNIVTCGIVGAYAVILAVNAYVYTSLSYITLNILKRFLNNNFNAAFTDVPFQAIDYVLITVWVVLGVCGIVLQLYRERSRPFFPPSPYLMWLQERERRKTNVLDPSHHFPPLANRLLARVRQLTKRMEPAGEHTPLLL
;
A
#
# COMPACT_ATOMS: atom_id res chain seq x y z
N MET A 1 -16.16 33.82 -26.21
CA MET A 1 -16.72 33.27 -27.48
C MET A 1 -17.45 31.98 -27.14
N MET A 2 -18.64 31.75 -27.71
CA MET A 2 -19.34 30.45 -27.63
C MET A 2 -18.44 29.35 -28.23
N PRO A 3 -18.59 28.06 -27.86
CA PRO A 3 -18.14 27.00 -28.75
C PRO A 3 -18.72 27.30 -30.14
N GLY A 4 -17.88 27.33 -31.17
CA GLY A 4 -18.31 27.58 -32.54
C GLY A 4 -19.59 26.79 -32.86
N ARG A 5 -20.54 27.41 -33.56
CA ARG A 5 -21.77 26.75 -34.02
C ARG A 5 -21.41 25.36 -34.59
N GLY A 6 -21.81 24.28 -33.90
CA GLY A 6 -21.54 22.91 -34.31
C GLY A 6 -20.56 22.09 -33.45
N LEU A 7 -19.97 22.67 -32.39
CA LEU A 7 -19.14 21.91 -31.46
C LEU A 7 -19.98 21.33 -30.33
N SER A 8 -19.98 20.00 -30.21
CA SER A 8 -20.52 19.24 -29.08
C SER A 8 -19.36 18.65 -28.27
N MET A 9 -19.52 18.57 -26.95
CA MET A 9 -18.61 17.82 -26.08
C MET A 9 -19.36 16.61 -25.52
N THR A 10 -18.76 15.43 -25.69
CA THR A 10 -19.27 14.19 -25.11
C THR A 10 -18.27 13.75 -24.04
N ALA A 11 -18.57 14.03 -22.78
CA ALA A 11 -17.76 13.53 -21.66
C ALA A 11 -18.59 13.40 -20.38
N VAL A 12 -18.14 12.52 -19.49
CA VAL A 12 -18.62 12.41 -18.10
C VAL A 12 -18.02 13.57 -17.31
N ASP A 13 -18.82 14.23 -16.46
CA ASP A 13 -18.43 15.44 -15.70
C ASP A 13 -18.00 16.63 -16.57
N SER A 14 -18.81 16.93 -17.59
CA SER A 14 -18.57 18.07 -18.49
C SER A 14 -19.06 19.39 -17.93
N GLY A 15 -18.29 20.46 -18.12
CA GLY A 15 -18.73 21.83 -17.96
C GLY A 15 -18.36 22.72 -19.15
N LEU A 16 -19.12 23.81 -19.27
CA LEU A 16 -18.99 24.79 -20.33
C LEU A 16 -18.91 26.18 -19.70
N LEU A 17 -17.97 26.98 -20.15
CA LEU A 17 -17.86 28.38 -19.76
C LEU A 17 -18.37 29.26 -20.91
N SER A 18 -19.32 30.14 -20.62
CA SER A 18 -19.91 31.05 -21.60
C SER A 18 -19.79 32.48 -21.14
N THR A 19 -19.17 33.33 -21.97
CA THR A 19 -19.05 34.76 -21.72
C THR A 19 -20.31 35.48 -22.19
N LEU A 20 -21.00 36.17 -21.28
CA LEU A 20 -22.20 36.92 -21.60
C LEU A 20 -21.86 38.21 -22.35
N GLN A 21 -22.62 38.52 -23.40
CA GLN A 21 -22.50 39.82 -24.09
C GLN A 21 -23.00 40.96 -23.19
N PRO A 22 -22.58 42.22 -23.46
CA PRO A 22 -23.14 43.39 -22.79
C PRO A 22 -24.68 43.40 -22.91
N GLY A 23 -25.38 43.48 -21.77
CA GLY A 23 -26.84 43.46 -21.71
C GLY A 23 -27.51 42.09 -21.90
N GLN A 24 -26.76 41.02 -22.16
CA GLN A 24 -27.32 39.67 -22.24
C GLN A 24 -27.70 39.15 -20.84
N ALA A 25 -28.99 38.78 -20.70
CA ALA A 25 -29.55 38.26 -19.44
C ALA A 25 -29.88 36.75 -19.50
N PHE A 26 -29.92 36.15 -20.69
CA PHE A 26 -30.30 34.75 -20.88
C PHE A 26 -29.27 33.99 -21.71
N LEU A 27 -29.02 32.74 -21.33
CA LEU A 27 -28.20 31.76 -22.03
C LEU A 27 -28.95 30.43 -22.05
N SER A 28 -29.03 29.79 -23.21
CA SER A 28 -29.64 28.47 -23.38
C SER A 28 -28.57 27.45 -23.73
N LEU A 29 -28.45 26.40 -22.91
CA LEU A 29 -27.62 25.23 -23.16
C LEU A 29 -28.51 24.01 -23.34
N PHE A 30 -28.16 23.12 -24.25
CA PHE A 30 -28.92 21.92 -24.56
C PHE A 30 -28.08 20.70 -24.21
N LEU A 31 -28.71 19.70 -23.62
CA LEU A 31 -28.10 18.42 -23.29
C LEU A 31 -28.83 17.32 -24.05
N SER A 32 -28.07 16.47 -24.73
CA SER A 32 -28.59 15.34 -25.51
C SER A 32 -27.87 14.06 -25.11
N SER A 33 -28.61 13.00 -24.83
CA SER A 33 -28.07 11.65 -24.72
C SER A 33 -28.12 11.00 -26.12
N PRO A 34 -26.99 10.50 -26.65
CA PRO A 34 -26.98 9.80 -27.93
C PRO A 34 -27.65 8.42 -27.85
N ASP A 35 -27.61 7.80 -26.67
CA ASP A 35 -28.23 6.50 -26.41
C ASP A 35 -29.64 6.65 -25.83
N ALA A 36 -30.53 5.70 -26.15
CA ALA A 36 -31.94 5.69 -25.72
C ALA A 36 -32.12 5.38 -24.21
N ASP A 37 -31.03 5.25 -23.47
CA ASP A 37 -31.02 4.96 -22.05
C ASP A 37 -31.35 6.21 -21.23
N THR A 38 -32.05 6.01 -20.11
CA THR A 38 -32.37 7.09 -19.17
C THR A 38 -31.11 7.51 -18.41
N VAL A 39 -30.66 8.74 -18.62
CA VAL A 39 -29.48 9.30 -17.93
C VAL A 39 -29.93 10.21 -16.78
N ALA A 40 -29.38 9.96 -15.58
CA ALA A 40 -29.49 10.90 -14.47
C ALA A 40 -28.40 11.98 -14.60
N GLY A 41 -28.79 13.25 -14.50
CA GLY A 41 -27.86 14.38 -14.61
C GLY A 41 -28.12 15.41 -13.52
N THR A 42 -27.05 16.02 -13.02
CA THR A 42 -27.11 17.18 -12.14
C THR A 42 -26.43 18.35 -12.84
N GLY A 43 -27.13 19.47 -12.96
CA GLY A 43 -26.59 20.71 -13.53
C GLY A 43 -26.32 21.72 -12.42
N VAL A 44 -25.12 22.28 -12.40
CA VAL A 44 -24.74 23.35 -11.48
C VAL A 44 -24.38 24.58 -12.31
N ILE A 45 -24.92 25.74 -11.92
CA ILE A 45 -24.66 27.01 -12.58
C ILE A 45 -23.91 27.90 -11.60
N LEU A 46 -22.68 28.26 -11.97
CA LEU A 46 -21.82 29.12 -11.17
C LEU A 46 -21.66 30.48 -11.87
N PRO A 47 -22.16 31.58 -11.28
CA PRO A 47 -21.93 32.91 -11.81
C PRO A 47 -20.53 33.40 -11.44
N TYR A 48 -19.83 33.99 -12.42
CA TYR A 48 -18.53 34.62 -12.23
C TYR A 48 -18.58 36.10 -12.61
N SER A 49 -17.83 36.92 -11.88
CA SER A 49 -17.64 38.35 -12.12
C SER A 49 -16.52 38.62 -13.14
N SER A 50 -16.42 39.86 -13.63
CA SER A 50 -15.35 40.28 -14.54
C SER A 50 -13.96 40.23 -13.91
N THR A 51 -13.88 40.25 -12.56
CA THR A 51 -12.62 40.15 -11.81
C THR A 51 -12.22 38.73 -11.48
N ASP A 52 -13.12 37.75 -11.68
CA ASP A 52 -12.80 36.35 -11.42
C ASP A 52 -11.92 35.79 -12.54
N PRO A 53 -10.89 34.99 -12.21
CA PRO A 53 -10.10 34.31 -13.24
C PRO A 53 -10.98 33.40 -14.09
N VAL A 54 -10.61 33.21 -15.36
CA VAL A 54 -11.36 32.39 -16.31
C VAL A 54 -10.68 31.01 -16.45
N PRO A 55 -11.23 29.94 -15.86
CA PRO A 55 -10.66 28.59 -15.94
C PRO A 55 -10.53 28.12 -17.39
N GLY A 56 -9.35 27.61 -17.75
CA GLY A 56 -9.11 27.01 -19.06
C GLY A 56 -9.11 27.95 -20.26
N ALA A 57 -9.12 29.27 -20.04
CA ALA A 57 -9.13 30.25 -21.13
C ALA A 57 -7.83 30.32 -21.95
N CYS A 58 -6.75 29.70 -21.46
CA CYS A 58 -5.49 29.56 -22.16
C CYS A 58 -5.27 28.12 -22.63
N ASN A 59 -6.27 27.54 -23.28
CA ASN A 59 -6.20 26.18 -23.77
C ASN A 59 -5.48 26.11 -25.13
N MET A 60 -4.50 25.21 -25.23
CA MET A 60 -3.84 24.84 -26.49
C MET A 60 -3.84 23.31 -26.73
N GLU A 61 -4.33 22.52 -25.76
CA GLU A 61 -4.22 21.07 -25.76
C GLU A 61 -5.55 20.35 -26.04
N PHE A 62 -6.67 20.95 -25.61
CA PHE A 62 -7.99 20.31 -25.67
C PHE A 62 -8.89 20.92 -26.75
N ASN A 63 -10.05 20.30 -27.00
CA ASN A 63 -10.92 20.64 -28.11
C ASN A 63 -11.74 21.93 -27.93
N LEU A 64 -11.91 22.41 -26.69
CA LEU A 64 -12.67 23.63 -26.40
C LEU A 64 -11.76 24.86 -26.39
N ASP A 65 -12.17 25.97 -27.01
CA ASP A 65 -11.38 27.21 -26.95
C ASP A 65 -11.15 27.70 -25.50
N ILE A 66 -12.17 27.55 -24.65
CA ILE A 66 -12.09 27.73 -23.20
C ILE A 66 -12.50 26.42 -22.55
N ASP A 67 -11.55 25.74 -21.90
CA ASP A 67 -11.77 24.41 -21.36
C ASP A 67 -11.68 24.36 -19.82
N PRO A 68 -12.80 24.53 -19.10
CA PRO A 68 -12.81 24.51 -17.65
C PRO A 68 -12.75 23.08 -17.07
N ASN A 69 -12.57 22.04 -17.88
CA ASN A 69 -12.67 20.65 -17.44
C ASN A 69 -11.35 20.12 -16.88
N VAL A 70 -11.47 19.23 -15.89
CA VAL A 70 -10.35 18.45 -15.36
C VAL A 70 -10.37 17.06 -15.99
N TYR A 71 -9.33 16.73 -16.72
CA TYR A 71 -9.17 15.43 -17.38
C TYR A 71 -8.43 14.46 -16.48
N ILE A 72 -9.03 13.30 -16.24
CA ILE A 72 -8.46 12.26 -15.38
C ILE A 72 -7.97 11.09 -16.23
N HIS A 73 -6.73 10.68 -16.01
CA HIS A 73 -6.17 9.44 -16.52
C HIS A 73 -5.65 8.61 -15.36
N TYR A 74 -5.97 7.32 -15.30
CA TYR A 74 -5.48 6.45 -14.24
C TYR A 74 -4.91 5.16 -14.79
N ASN A 75 -3.97 4.60 -14.04
CA ASN A 75 -3.51 3.22 -14.18
C ASN A 75 -3.49 2.56 -12.79
N LEU A 76 -2.98 1.33 -12.69
CA LEU A 76 -2.90 0.57 -11.44
C LEU A 76 -2.10 1.30 -10.32
N TYR A 77 -1.13 2.12 -10.71
CA TYR A 77 -0.18 2.76 -9.81
C TYR A 77 -0.61 4.19 -9.47
N GLU A 78 -0.94 5.00 -10.46
CA GLU A 78 -1.14 6.44 -10.33
C GLU A 78 -2.34 6.96 -11.13
N THR A 79 -2.94 8.01 -10.59
CA THR A 79 -4.04 8.78 -11.17
C THR A 79 -3.54 10.18 -11.44
N THR A 80 -3.58 10.62 -12.69
CA THR A 80 -3.07 11.89 -13.14
C THR A 80 -4.22 12.76 -13.59
N ILE A 81 -4.26 13.98 -13.08
CA ILE A 81 -5.20 15.01 -13.53
C ILE A 81 -4.46 16.02 -14.40
N ARG A 82 -5.13 16.49 -15.46
CA ARG A 82 -4.67 17.53 -16.37
C ARG A 82 -5.77 18.55 -16.57
N PHE A 83 -5.41 19.81 -16.71
CA PHE A 83 -6.37 20.88 -16.96
C PHE A 83 -5.73 21.98 -17.79
N ALA A 84 -6.54 22.72 -18.53
CA ALA A 84 -6.06 23.86 -19.31
C ALA A 84 -5.72 25.03 -18.37
N PRO A 85 -4.63 25.77 -18.61
CA PRO A 85 -4.31 26.95 -17.82
C PRO A 85 -5.39 28.05 -17.89
N ALA A 86 -5.57 28.79 -16.80
CA ALA A 86 -6.54 29.88 -16.71
C ALA A 86 -5.96 31.20 -17.25
N ASN A 87 -6.86 32.16 -17.52
CA ASN A 87 -6.52 33.55 -17.82
C ASN A 87 -7.16 34.50 -16.80
N LEU A 88 -6.75 35.77 -16.83
CA LEU A 88 -7.38 36.82 -16.01
C LEU A 88 -8.82 37.09 -16.48
N GLY A 89 -9.66 37.51 -15.54
CA GLY A 89 -10.99 38.01 -15.83
C GLY A 89 -10.95 39.29 -16.67
N TYR A 90 -12.02 39.52 -17.44
CA TYR A 90 -12.19 40.70 -18.28
C TYR A 90 -13.66 41.10 -18.34
N GLU A 91 -13.91 42.37 -18.68
CA GLU A 91 -15.26 42.92 -18.75
C GLU A 91 -16.04 42.40 -19.96
N ARG A 92 -17.37 42.46 -19.89
CA ARG A 92 -18.22 42.02 -20.99
C ARG A 92 -17.98 42.88 -22.22
N GLY A 93 -17.73 42.24 -23.35
CA GLY A 93 -17.49 42.91 -24.63
C GLY A 93 -16.03 43.32 -24.87
N GLU A 94 -15.15 43.15 -23.89
CA GLU A 94 -13.71 43.30 -24.09
C GLU A 94 -13.09 42.00 -24.62
N PRO A 95 -12.04 42.08 -25.45
CA PRO A 95 -11.30 40.90 -25.87
C PRO A 95 -10.52 40.31 -24.68
N PRO A 96 -10.37 38.97 -24.60
CA PRO A 96 -9.53 38.35 -23.59
C PRO A 96 -8.07 38.79 -23.77
N LEU A 97 -7.37 38.94 -22.64
CA LEU A 97 -5.92 39.19 -22.62
C LEU A 97 -5.17 38.02 -23.26
N ALA A 98 -4.02 38.28 -23.87
CA ALA A 98 -3.18 37.21 -24.42
C ALA A 98 -2.54 36.38 -23.30
N CYS A 99 -2.42 35.08 -23.53
CA CYS A 99 -2.03 34.13 -22.48
C CYS A 99 -0.53 34.17 -22.15
N ASP A 100 0.35 34.29 -23.14
CA ASP A 100 1.80 34.15 -22.96
C ASP A 100 2.57 35.33 -23.59
N GLU A 101 2.12 36.57 -23.34
CA GLU A 101 2.84 37.77 -23.75
C GLU A 101 4.05 38.08 -22.85
N SER A 102 3.90 37.95 -21.52
CA SER A 102 4.97 38.17 -20.55
C SER A 102 4.73 37.40 -19.25
N THR A 103 5.80 37.19 -18.47
CA THR A 103 5.76 36.58 -17.13
C THR A 103 5.57 37.60 -16.00
N GLU A 104 5.18 38.82 -16.34
CA GLU A 104 5.01 39.90 -15.37
C GLU A 104 3.77 39.68 -14.48
N SER A 105 3.75 40.35 -13.31
CA SER A 105 2.63 40.27 -12.37
C SER A 105 1.29 40.81 -12.91
N THR A 106 1.30 41.47 -14.07
CA THR A 106 0.11 41.98 -14.75
C THR A 106 -0.58 40.94 -15.62
N THR A 107 0.05 39.79 -15.87
CA THR A 107 -0.47 38.72 -16.72
C THR A 107 -0.98 37.54 -15.90
N ARG A 108 -1.49 36.50 -16.58
CA ARG A 108 -1.95 35.26 -15.96
C ARG A 108 -0.89 34.53 -15.12
N TRP A 109 0.38 34.90 -15.26
CA TRP A 109 1.48 34.27 -14.54
C TRP A 109 1.42 34.49 -13.02
N ARG A 110 0.61 35.47 -12.55
CA ARG A 110 0.31 35.65 -11.12
C ARG A 110 -0.65 34.61 -10.52
N LEU A 111 -1.42 33.92 -11.36
CA LEU A 111 -2.47 33.01 -10.91
C LEU A 111 -1.86 31.79 -10.19
N GLN A 112 -2.59 31.31 -9.18
CA GLN A 112 -2.23 30.12 -8.42
C GLN A 112 -3.35 29.09 -8.52
N TYR A 113 -3.00 27.82 -8.66
CA TYR A 113 -3.95 26.73 -8.81
C TYR A 113 -3.91 25.85 -7.56
N ASP A 114 -4.94 25.94 -6.73
CA ASP A 114 -5.10 25.06 -5.58
C ASP A 114 -5.83 23.79 -6.02
N ILE A 115 -5.18 22.65 -5.85
CA ILE A 115 -5.77 21.35 -6.19
C ILE A 115 -6.33 20.73 -4.94
N TYR A 116 -7.60 20.38 -5.02
CA TYR A 116 -8.37 19.74 -3.97
C TYR A 116 -8.67 18.29 -4.34
N GLN A 117 -8.74 17.47 -3.30
CA GLN A 117 -9.25 16.11 -3.39
C GLN A 117 -10.36 15.94 -2.35
N TYR A 118 -11.41 15.22 -2.72
CA TYR A 118 -12.48 14.81 -1.84
C TYR A 118 -12.71 13.30 -1.99
N PHE A 119 -12.65 12.58 -0.87
CA PHE A 119 -12.86 11.12 -0.87
C PHE A 119 -14.33 10.81 -0.62
N LEU A 120 -14.91 9.97 -1.48
CA LEU A 120 -16.24 9.41 -1.26
C LEU A 120 -16.21 8.34 -0.15
N PRO A 121 -17.37 7.94 0.41
CA PRO A 121 -17.43 6.87 1.40
C PRO A 121 -16.81 5.56 0.88
N GLU A 122 -16.02 4.90 1.74
CA GLU A 122 -15.41 3.59 1.43
C GLU A 122 -16.49 2.54 1.22
N ASN A 123 -16.26 1.61 0.29
CA ASN A 123 -17.16 0.49 -0.01
C ASN A 123 -18.56 0.91 -0.52
N ASP A 124 -18.73 2.17 -0.93
CA ASP A 124 -19.95 2.68 -1.56
C ASP A 124 -19.66 3.10 -3.00
N LEU A 125 -20.24 2.35 -3.95
CA LEU A 125 -20.15 2.60 -5.38
C LEU A 125 -21.47 3.10 -5.97
N SER A 126 -22.41 3.53 -5.11
CA SER A 126 -23.74 3.96 -5.55
C SER A 126 -23.69 5.34 -6.22
N GLU A 127 -24.53 5.50 -7.25
CA GLU A 127 -24.73 6.80 -7.91
C GLU A 127 -25.16 7.89 -6.93
N ARG A 128 -26.00 7.54 -5.95
CA ARG A 128 -26.49 8.47 -4.93
C ARG A 128 -25.35 9.13 -4.16
N SER A 129 -24.38 8.33 -3.70
CA SER A 129 -23.25 8.85 -2.93
C SER A 129 -22.31 9.68 -3.79
N LEU A 130 -22.16 9.33 -5.07
CA LEU A 130 -21.45 10.16 -6.04
C LEU A 130 -22.14 11.53 -6.21
N PHE A 131 -23.45 11.57 -6.48
CA PHE A 131 -24.18 12.83 -6.68
C PHE A 131 -24.16 13.71 -5.43
N ILE A 132 -24.32 13.13 -4.23
CA ILE A 132 -24.19 13.87 -2.97
C ILE A 132 -22.78 14.44 -2.83
N GLY A 133 -21.75 13.64 -3.15
CA GLY A 133 -20.36 14.08 -3.11
C GLY A 133 -20.09 15.23 -4.08
N ILE A 134 -20.47 15.10 -5.35
CA ILE A 134 -20.31 16.15 -6.36
C ILE A 134 -21.04 17.42 -5.93
N GLN A 135 -22.27 17.32 -5.42
CA GLN A 135 -23.03 18.47 -4.94
C GLN A 135 -22.34 19.16 -3.76
N ALA A 136 -21.77 18.40 -2.83
CA ALA A 136 -21.06 18.95 -1.68
C ALA A 136 -19.76 19.68 -2.05
N VAL A 137 -19.22 19.42 -3.23
CA VAL A 137 -17.97 20.01 -3.72
C VAL A 137 -18.15 20.72 -5.07
N ALA A 138 -19.37 21.15 -5.37
CA ALA A 138 -19.71 21.73 -6.67
C ALA A 138 -19.19 23.18 -6.83
N ASP A 139 -19.11 23.92 -5.73
CA ASP A 139 -18.67 25.31 -5.69
C ASP A 139 -17.41 25.46 -4.82
N ILE A 140 -16.86 26.68 -4.81
CA ILE A 140 -15.62 26.99 -4.10
C ILE A 140 -15.79 26.84 -2.59
N GLN A 141 -16.94 27.26 -2.05
CA GLN A 141 -17.21 27.17 -0.61
C GLN A 141 -17.29 25.71 -0.16
N GLY A 142 -18.10 24.90 -0.85
CA GLY A 142 -18.22 23.48 -0.59
C GLY A 142 -16.88 22.74 -0.73
N MET A 143 -16.06 23.11 -1.72
CA MET A 143 -14.71 22.54 -1.87
C MET A 143 -13.77 22.87 -0.71
N VAL A 144 -13.81 24.11 -0.21
CA VAL A 144 -12.95 24.55 0.91
C VAL A 144 -13.41 23.93 2.23
N GLU A 145 -14.71 23.73 2.41
CA GLU A 145 -15.29 23.13 3.62
C GLU A 145 -15.12 21.61 3.67
N ASN A 146 -15.40 20.92 2.57
CA ASN A 146 -15.45 19.46 2.52
C ASN A 146 -14.17 18.85 1.93
N GLY A 147 -13.54 19.53 0.98
CA GLY A 147 -12.36 19.06 0.28
C GLY A 147 -11.06 19.32 1.05
N LYS A 148 -10.03 18.55 0.71
CA LYS A 148 -8.68 18.72 1.25
C LYS A 148 -7.78 19.33 0.18
N ARG A 149 -7.22 20.52 0.45
CA ARG A 149 -6.18 21.09 -0.41
C ARG A 149 -4.90 20.26 -0.32
N VAL A 150 -4.47 19.70 -1.45
CA VAL A 150 -3.30 18.82 -1.52
C VAL A 150 -2.04 19.59 -1.87
N LEU A 151 -2.15 20.50 -2.83
CA LEU A 151 -1.03 21.26 -3.36
C LEU A 151 -1.51 22.57 -4.01
N THR A 152 -0.57 23.49 -4.19
CA THR A 152 -0.75 24.71 -4.99
C THR A 152 0.29 24.71 -6.10
N LEU A 153 -0.15 24.83 -7.35
CA LEU A 153 0.71 25.03 -8.52
C LEU A 153 0.79 26.51 -8.85
N LEU A 154 1.97 26.94 -9.29
CA LEU A 154 2.16 28.25 -9.92
C LEU A 154 1.89 28.13 -11.42
N SER A 155 1.61 29.26 -12.09
CA SER A 155 1.47 29.29 -13.56
C SER A 155 2.72 28.81 -14.31
N SER A 156 3.89 28.79 -13.66
CA SER A 156 5.13 28.22 -14.21
C SER A 156 5.24 26.71 -14.10
N ASP A 157 4.43 26.10 -13.24
CA ASP A 157 4.38 24.66 -13.11
C ASP A 157 3.51 24.09 -14.23
N THR A 158 3.75 22.84 -14.62
CA THR A 158 2.87 22.12 -15.53
C THR A 158 1.49 21.96 -14.90
N SER A 159 0.41 22.20 -15.64
CA SER A 159 -1.00 22.06 -15.20
C SER A 159 -1.44 20.60 -15.08
N MET A 160 -0.64 19.83 -14.34
CA MET A 160 -0.79 18.41 -14.10
C MET A 160 -0.47 18.10 -12.63
N ALA A 161 -1.23 17.19 -12.04
CA ALA A 161 -0.89 16.59 -10.76
C ALA A 161 -1.11 15.08 -10.76
N VAL A 162 -0.23 14.36 -10.06
CA VAL A 162 -0.22 12.90 -10.02
C VAL A 162 -0.54 12.43 -8.61
N PHE A 163 -1.47 11.50 -8.46
CA PHE A 163 -1.97 10.96 -7.21
C PHE A 163 -1.80 9.43 -7.20
N ASN A 164 -1.84 8.82 -6.02
CA ASN A 164 -1.88 7.38 -5.90
C ASN A 164 -3.24 6.83 -6.37
N SER A 165 -3.24 5.84 -7.26
CA SER A 165 -4.48 5.15 -7.64
C SER A 165 -4.94 4.23 -6.54
N ILE A 166 -6.22 4.31 -6.17
CA ILE A 166 -6.79 3.48 -5.13
C ILE A 166 -8.03 2.77 -5.71
N PRO A 167 -7.86 1.59 -6.34
CA PRO A 167 -8.94 0.93 -7.08
C PRO A 167 -10.15 0.62 -6.18
N GLY A 168 -11.33 1.06 -6.59
CA GLY A 168 -12.58 0.87 -5.85
C GLY A 168 -12.92 2.00 -4.87
N GLN A 169 -12.06 3.00 -4.72
CA GLN A 169 -12.33 4.19 -3.91
C GLN A 169 -12.65 5.38 -4.77
N GLY A 170 -13.83 5.95 -4.53
CA GLY A 170 -14.26 7.17 -5.19
C GLY A 170 -13.46 8.37 -4.72
N VAL A 171 -12.90 9.11 -5.66
CA VAL A 171 -12.21 10.38 -5.41
C VAL A 171 -12.72 11.41 -6.41
N ILE A 172 -13.05 12.59 -5.90
CA ILE A 172 -13.37 13.77 -6.70
C ILE A 172 -12.18 14.72 -6.64
N PHE A 173 -11.66 15.08 -7.81
CA PHE A 173 -10.61 16.07 -7.97
C PHE A 173 -11.20 17.36 -8.47
N SER A 174 -10.71 18.47 -7.94
CA SER A 174 -11.06 19.80 -8.44
C SER A 174 -9.89 20.74 -8.31
N VAL A 175 -9.90 21.78 -9.14
CA VAL A 175 -8.88 22.81 -9.19
C VAL A 175 -9.57 24.15 -8.97
N VAL A 176 -9.09 24.92 -8.02
CA VAL A 176 -9.54 26.29 -7.78
C VAL A 176 -8.40 27.23 -8.16
N VAL A 177 -8.63 28.04 -9.19
CA VAL A 177 -7.69 29.11 -9.56
C VAL A 177 -7.96 30.34 -8.72
N ARG A 178 -6.89 30.93 -8.18
CA ARG A 178 -6.93 32.12 -7.32
C ARG A 178 -6.08 33.23 -7.92
N ASP A 179 -6.62 34.43 -7.90
CA ASP A 179 -5.88 35.65 -8.17
C ASP A 179 -5.42 36.28 -6.84
N PRO A 180 -4.11 36.25 -6.52
CA PRO A 180 -3.62 36.79 -5.26
C PRO A 180 -3.65 38.32 -5.18
N LEU A 181 -3.79 39.04 -6.31
CA LEU A 181 -3.87 40.50 -6.31
C LEU A 181 -5.29 40.99 -6.07
N LEU A 182 -6.27 40.36 -6.71
CA LEU A 182 -7.69 40.73 -6.58
C LEU A 182 -8.41 39.95 -5.47
N ASN A 183 -7.78 38.93 -4.89
CA ASN A 183 -8.39 37.98 -3.95
C ASN A 183 -9.67 37.33 -4.49
N THR A 184 -9.74 37.13 -5.81
CA THR A 184 -10.84 36.46 -6.49
C THR A 184 -10.46 35.03 -6.84
N SER A 185 -11.46 34.18 -7.09
CA SER A 185 -11.23 32.77 -7.37
C SER A 185 -12.32 32.17 -8.24
N ALA A 186 -11.95 31.22 -9.08
CA ALA A 186 -12.88 30.45 -9.90
C ALA A 186 -12.58 28.96 -9.80
N SER A 187 -13.62 28.13 -9.90
CA SER A 187 -13.49 26.68 -9.86
C SER A 187 -13.46 26.11 -11.28
N TYR A 188 -12.55 25.16 -11.51
CA TYR A 188 -12.67 24.19 -12.59
C TYR A 188 -13.81 23.22 -12.29
N VAL A 189 -14.25 22.51 -13.32
CA VAL A 189 -15.28 21.48 -13.20
C VAL A 189 -14.68 20.29 -12.44
N PRO A 190 -15.29 19.87 -11.31
CA PRO A 190 -14.82 18.72 -10.57
C PRO A 190 -14.99 17.45 -11.42
N ALA A 191 -14.01 16.56 -11.37
CA ALA A 191 -14.04 15.28 -12.07
C ALA A 191 -13.82 14.13 -11.09
N HIS A 192 -14.52 13.02 -11.29
CA HIS A 192 -14.43 11.87 -10.38
C HIS A 192 -13.79 10.63 -11.01
N THR A 193 -13.26 9.75 -10.16
CA THR A 193 -12.80 8.41 -10.57
C THR A 193 -12.83 7.44 -9.40
N TYR A 194 -12.97 6.15 -9.71
CA TYR A 194 -12.78 5.04 -8.77
C TYR A 194 -11.46 4.28 -9.03
N ALA A 195 -10.63 4.76 -9.97
CA ALA A 195 -9.41 4.10 -10.45
C ALA A 195 -9.62 2.63 -10.91
N CYS A 196 -10.83 2.32 -11.38
CA CYS A 196 -11.26 1.04 -11.91
C CYS A 196 -12.43 1.24 -12.88
N SER A 197 -12.76 0.22 -13.67
CA SER A 197 -13.87 0.24 -14.61
C SER A 197 -15.10 -0.45 -14.02
N PHE A 198 -16.29 0.13 -14.21
CA PHE A 198 -17.56 -0.53 -13.90
C PHE A 198 -18.03 -1.50 -14.98
N ALA A 199 -17.52 -1.36 -16.21
CA ALA A 199 -17.90 -2.19 -17.35
C ALA A 199 -17.05 -3.46 -17.50
N SER A 200 -15.85 -3.48 -16.89
CA SER A 200 -14.95 -4.64 -16.96
C SER A 200 -15.47 -5.79 -16.09
N THR A 201 -15.62 -6.98 -16.67
CA THR A 201 -16.03 -8.20 -15.96
C THR A 201 -14.87 -8.91 -15.26
N LEU A 202 -13.62 -8.64 -15.65
CA LEU A 202 -12.41 -9.31 -15.13
C LEU A 202 -11.69 -8.49 -14.06
N ASP A 203 -11.66 -7.17 -14.20
CA ASP A 203 -11.03 -6.21 -13.27
C ASP A 203 -12.00 -5.04 -13.00
N GLY A 204 -13.20 -5.40 -12.53
CA GLY A 204 -14.26 -4.45 -12.25
C GLY A 204 -14.11 -3.78 -10.88
N CYS A 205 -14.71 -2.61 -10.69
CA CYS A 205 -14.76 -1.95 -9.38
C CYS A 205 -15.45 -2.78 -8.28
N GLN A 206 -16.34 -3.70 -8.68
CA GLN A 206 -17.07 -4.58 -7.76
C GLN A 206 -16.24 -5.78 -7.26
N THR A 207 -15.16 -6.13 -7.96
CA THR A 207 -14.26 -7.20 -7.55
C THR A 207 -13.08 -6.60 -6.78
N LEU A 208 -13.16 -6.57 -5.45
CA LEU A 208 -12.04 -6.16 -4.59
C LEU A 208 -10.87 -7.15 -4.74
N GLY A 209 -9.98 -6.87 -5.69
CA GLY A 209 -8.78 -7.68 -5.95
C GLY A 209 -9.04 -9.07 -6.54
N LYS A 210 -7.98 -9.66 -7.07
CA LYS A 210 -8.00 -10.99 -7.68
C LYS A 210 -8.19 -12.09 -6.63
N ILE A 211 -8.80 -13.21 -7.04
CA ILE A 211 -9.02 -14.39 -6.16
C ILE A 211 -7.69 -14.93 -5.61
N SER A 212 -6.63 -14.90 -6.43
CA SER A 212 -5.27 -15.28 -6.04
C SER A 212 -4.76 -14.46 -4.86
N THR A 213 -4.95 -13.14 -4.88
CA THR A 213 -4.58 -12.21 -3.81
C THR A 213 -5.35 -12.50 -2.53
N LYS A 214 -6.65 -12.79 -2.62
CA LYS A 214 -7.49 -13.16 -1.47
C LYS A 214 -6.99 -14.45 -0.81
N PHE A 215 -6.74 -15.48 -1.62
CA PHE A 215 -6.21 -16.75 -1.11
C PHE A 215 -4.83 -16.57 -0.46
N PHE A 216 -3.94 -15.82 -1.10
CA PHE A 216 -2.61 -15.57 -0.55
C PHE A 216 -2.65 -14.84 0.80
N PHE A 217 -3.39 -13.72 0.88
CA PHE A 217 -3.44 -12.93 2.10
C PHE A 217 -4.25 -13.60 3.22
N THR A 218 -5.25 -14.43 2.92
CA THR A 218 -5.91 -15.23 3.98
C THR A 218 -4.98 -16.23 4.63
N VAL A 219 -4.24 -17.00 3.84
CA VAL A 219 -3.24 -17.95 4.36
C VAL A 219 -2.16 -17.20 5.14
N ALA A 220 -1.66 -16.08 4.62
CA ALA A 220 -0.69 -15.24 5.30
C ALA A 220 -1.24 -14.64 6.61
N GLY A 221 -2.51 -14.24 6.64
CA GLY A 221 -3.18 -13.73 7.84
C GLY A 221 -3.35 -14.77 8.93
N LEU A 222 -3.74 -16.01 8.56
CA LEU A 222 -3.82 -17.13 9.51
C LEU A 222 -2.44 -17.49 10.08
N ALA A 223 -1.41 -17.54 9.23
CA ALA A 223 -0.04 -17.75 9.67
C ALA A 223 0.45 -16.59 10.55
N GLY A 224 0.12 -15.35 10.19
CA GLY A 224 0.43 -14.14 10.93
C GLY A 224 -0.21 -14.12 12.32
N LEU A 225 -1.49 -14.52 12.42
CA LEU A 225 -2.19 -14.66 13.70
C LEU A 225 -1.50 -15.71 14.60
N PHE A 226 -1.11 -16.85 14.02
CA PHE A 226 -0.37 -17.87 14.75
C PHE A 226 0.98 -17.34 15.25
N VAL A 227 1.75 -16.67 14.40
CA VAL A 227 3.04 -16.06 14.76
C VAL A 227 2.87 -14.94 15.81
N CYS A 228 1.78 -14.17 15.73
CA CYS A 228 1.46 -13.09 16.68
C CYS A 228 1.29 -13.59 18.12
N PHE A 229 0.73 -14.78 18.35
CA PHE A 229 0.52 -15.33 19.69
C PHE A 229 1.51 -16.43 20.11
N PHE A 230 2.07 -17.16 19.15
CA PHE A 230 2.86 -18.36 19.42
C PHE A 230 4.23 -18.38 18.71
N GLY A 231 4.61 -17.32 17.99
CA GLY A 231 5.81 -17.26 17.16
C GLY A 231 7.07 -17.63 17.93
N HIS A 232 7.36 -16.92 19.02
CA HIS A 232 8.58 -17.17 19.79
C HIS A 232 8.65 -18.59 20.39
N ARG A 233 7.50 -19.15 20.80
CA ARG A 233 7.40 -20.53 21.30
C ARG A 233 7.74 -21.54 20.20
N PHE A 234 7.21 -21.32 19.01
CA PHE A 234 7.46 -22.17 17.83
C PHE A 234 8.45 -21.49 16.89
N PHE A 235 9.66 -21.23 17.40
CA PHE A 235 10.70 -20.48 16.70
C PHE A 235 10.98 -20.97 15.27
N LYS A 236 10.92 -22.29 15.01
CA LYS A 236 11.06 -22.84 13.64
C LYS A 236 9.99 -22.34 12.68
N CYS A 237 8.74 -22.28 13.13
CA CYS A 237 7.61 -21.80 12.33
C CYS A 237 7.70 -20.29 12.12
N GLU A 238 8.08 -19.55 13.16
CA GLU A 238 8.36 -18.11 13.04
C GLU A 238 9.44 -17.84 11.98
N LEU A 239 10.60 -18.49 12.09
CA LEU A 239 11.70 -18.34 11.14
C LEU A 239 11.26 -18.67 9.71
N PHE A 240 10.47 -19.73 9.54
CA PHE A 240 9.90 -20.07 8.23
C PHE A 240 9.00 -18.94 7.71
N CYS A 241 8.06 -18.44 8.51
CA CYS A 241 7.13 -17.39 8.11
C CYS A 241 7.85 -16.07 7.80
N MET A 242 8.79 -15.64 8.63
CA MET A 242 9.55 -14.41 8.42
C MET A 242 10.46 -14.51 7.19
N GLY A 243 11.15 -15.65 7.01
CA GLY A 243 11.95 -15.92 5.83
C GLY A 243 11.10 -16.00 4.54
N PHE A 244 9.91 -16.61 4.63
CA PHE A 244 8.94 -16.65 3.54
C PHE A 244 8.50 -15.23 3.14
N SER A 245 8.03 -14.43 4.08
CA SER A 245 7.58 -13.06 3.80
C SER A 245 8.68 -12.18 3.22
N PHE A 246 9.90 -12.25 3.78
CA PHE A 246 11.04 -11.49 3.28
C PHE A 246 11.41 -11.88 1.84
N ALA A 247 11.57 -13.18 1.57
CA ALA A 247 11.92 -13.66 0.24
C ALA A 247 10.80 -13.42 -0.77
N THR A 248 9.54 -13.68 -0.42
CA THR A 248 8.40 -13.40 -1.32
C THR A 248 8.32 -11.92 -1.67
N PHE A 249 8.43 -11.00 -0.71
CA PHE A 249 8.39 -9.57 -1.01
C PHE A 249 9.55 -9.14 -1.93
N PHE A 250 10.78 -9.51 -1.58
CA PHE A 250 11.96 -9.13 -2.35
C PHE A 250 11.92 -9.68 -3.79
N PHE A 251 11.60 -10.97 -3.95
CA PHE A 251 11.54 -11.59 -5.27
C PHE A 251 10.30 -11.19 -6.05
N PHE A 252 9.18 -10.88 -5.40
CA PHE A 252 8.02 -10.30 -6.09
C PHE A 252 8.40 -8.98 -6.76
N VAL A 253 9.11 -8.09 -6.05
CA VAL A 253 9.64 -6.84 -6.62
C VAL A 253 10.61 -7.14 -7.77
N LEU A 254 11.56 -8.04 -7.58
CA LEU A 254 12.57 -8.36 -8.59
C LEU A 254 11.96 -8.95 -9.87
N ILE A 255 11.05 -9.92 -9.74
CA ILE A 255 10.39 -10.58 -10.87
C ILE A 255 9.50 -9.58 -11.60
N THR A 256 8.67 -8.83 -10.88
CA THR A 256 7.75 -7.85 -11.51
C THR A 256 8.51 -6.73 -12.22
N ARG A 257 9.72 -6.38 -11.76
CA ARG A 257 10.57 -5.36 -12.39
C ARG A 257 11.36 -5.86 -13.58
N THR A 258 11.79 -7.12 -13.56
CA THR A 258 12.64 -7.69 -14.61
C THR A 258 11.87 -8.46 -15.68
N THR A 259 10.64 -8.89 -15.36
CA THR A 259 9.78 -9.69 -16.25
C THR A 259 8.46 -8.98 -16.50
N GLY A 260 7.92 -9.10 -17.71
CA GLY A 260 6.57 -8.65 -18.06
C GLY A 260 5.51 -9.73 -17.83
N LEU A 261 5.71 -10.60 -16.84
CA LEU A 261 4.78 -11.70 -16.54
C LEU A 261 3.50 -11.16 -15.90
N ASP A 262 2.40 -11.89 -16.11
CA ASP A 262 1.13 -11.57 -15.48
C ASP A 262 1.23 -11.67 -13.95
N TYR A 263 0.43 -10.85 -13.26
CA TYR A 263 0.42 -10.72 -11.80
C TYR A 263 0.28 -12.06 -11.09
N ASP A 264 -0.61 -12.93 -11.58
CA ASP A 264 -0.90 -14.22 -10.93
C ASP A 264 0.30 -15.17 -11.01
N ILE A 265 1.05 -15.11 -12.11
CA ILE A 265 2.30 -15.87 -12.29
C ILE A 265 3.40 -15.30 -11.40
N CYS A 266 3.55 -13.98 -11.34
CA CYS A 266 4.50 -13.30 -10.45
C CYS A 266 4.25 -13.65 -8.98
N LEU A 267 2.99 -13.64 -8.54
CA LEU A 267 2.60 -14.01 -7.18
C LEU A 267 2.90 -15.48 -6.90
N ALA A 268 2.57 -16.40 -7.81
CA ALA A 268 2.86 -17.81 -7.64
C ALA A 268 4.37 -18.11 -7.56
N LEU A 269 5.18 -17.55 -8.46
CA LEU A 269 6.63 -17.74 -8.48
C LEU A 269 7.29 -17.18 -7.21
N SER A 270 6.89 -15.97 -6.79
CA SER A 270 7.42 -15.37 -5.57
C SER A 270 6.99 -16.11 -4.30
N ALA A 271 5.81 -16.73 -4.27
CA ALA A 271 5.40 -17.61 -3.18
C ALA A 271 6.27 -18.89 -3.13
N VAL A 272 6.56 -19.53 -4.27
CA VAL A 272 7.43 -20.71 -4.34
C VAL A 272 8.85 -20.37 -3.86
N ILE A 273 9.42 -19.25 -4.33
CA ILE A 273 10.72 -18.76 -3.87
C ILE A 273 10.67 -18.39 -2.38
N GLY A 274 9.55 -17.86 -1.91
CA GLY A 274 9.26 -17.63 -0.49
C GLY A 274 9.44 -18.89 0.35
N VAL A 275 8.86 -20.02 -0.08
CA VAL A 275 9.00 -21.31 0.63
C VAL A 275 10.48 -21.69 0.73
N VAL A 276 11.24 -21.54 -0.36
CA VAL A 276 12.69 -21.78 -0.36
C VAL A 276 13.40 -20.84 0.62
N GLY A 277 13.07 -19.55 0.63
CA GLY A 277 13.61 -18.57 1.57
C GLY A 277 13.34 -18.91 3.04
N GLY A 278 12.11 -19.30 3.37
CA GLY A 278 11.73 -19.77 4.70
C GLY A 278 12.51 -21.02 5.13
N VAL A 279 12.63 -22.01 4.24
CA VAL A 279 13.43 -23.23 4.51
C VAL A 279 14.91 -22.88 4.72
N LEU A 280 15.49 -22.03 3.87
CA LEU A 280 16.89 -21.61 3.98
C LEU A 280 17.16 -20.90 5.32
N LEU A 281 16.25 -20.04 5.78
CA LEU A 281 16.41 -19.35 7.06
C LEU A 281 16.37 -20.33 8.24
N VAL A 282 15.43 -21.28 8.23
CA VAL A 282 15.35 -22.36 9.24
C VAL A 282 16.61 -23.24 9.21
N MET A 283 17.09 -23.60 8.01
CA MET A 283 18.29 -24.43 7.84
C MET A 283 19.55 -23.70 8.29
N SER A 284 19.65 -22.39 8.05
CA SER A 284 20.76 -21.56 8.53
C SER A 284 20.82 -21.56 10.06
N TRP A 285 19.67 -21.34 10.72
CA TRP A 285 19.59 -21.46 12.18
C TRP A 285 19.95 -22.88 12.65
N TRP A 286 19.40 -23.91 12.00
CA TRP A 286 19.64 -25.30 12.37
C TRP A 286 21.12 -25.68 12.25
N ARG A 287 21.80 -25.24 11.18
CA ARG A 287 23.18 -25.62 10.86
C ARG A 287 24.24 -24.81 11.61
N PHE A 288 24.06 -23.50 11.71
CA PHE A 288 25.06 -22.59 12.28
C PHE A 288 24.77 -22.23 13.73
N GLY A 289 23.53 -22.44 14.20
CA GLY A 289 23.11 -21.95 15.52
C GLY A 289 23.20 -20.43 15.66
N SER A 290 23.42 -19.70 14.56
CA SER A 290 23.59 -18.25 14.57
C SER A 290 22.23 -17.58 14.71
N VAL A 291 21.83 -17.37 15.96
CA VAL A 291 20.62 -16.63 16.31
C VAL A 291 20.70 -15.20 15.74
N MET A 292 21.89 -14.59 15.74
CA MET A 292 22.10 -13.20 15.31
C MET A 292 21.72 -12.95 13.84
N ALA A 293 22.08 -13.85 12.92
CA ALA A 293 21.71 -13.71 11.50
C ALA A 293 20.19 -13.76 11.29
N CYS A 294 19.50 -14.60 12.08
CA CYS A 294 18.04 -14.70 12.04
C CYS A 294 17.37 -13.45 12.60
N ILE A 295 17.88 -12.94 13.72
CA ILE A 295 17.36 -11.72 14.37
C ILE A 295 17.52 -10.51 13.44
N VAL A 296 18.59 -10.44 12.65
CA VAL A 296 18.75 -9.36 11.66
C VAL A 296 17.63 -9.40 10.62
N VAL A 297 17.30 -10.57 10.04
CA VAL A 297 16.21 -10.68 9.06
C VAL A 297 14.85 -10.35 9.69
N VAL A 298 14.58 -10.86 10.89
CA VAL A 298 13.36 -10.55 11.64
C VAL A 298 13.29 -9.04 11.96
N GLY A 299 14.36 -8.45 12.45
CA GLY A 299 14.44 -7.03 12.75
C GLY A 299 14.34 -6.14 11.51
N LEU A 300 14.81 -6.59 10.34
CA LEU A 300 14.60 -5.91 9.06
C LEU A 300 13.13 -5.89 8.65
N MET A 301 12.35 -6.95 8.91
CA MET A 301 10.91 -6.97 8.65
C MET A 301 10.16 -5.95 9.52
N LEU A 302 10.50 -5.90 10.82
CA LEU A 302 9.96 -4.86 11.71
C LEU A 302 10.41 -3.46 11.28
N GLY A 303 11.68 -3.30 10.91
CA GLY A 303 12.25 -2.05 10.43
C GLY A 303 11.58 -1.56 9.15
N PHE A 304 11.30 -2.48 8.21
CA PHE A 304 10.53 -2.20 7.00
C PHE A 304 9.15 -1.67 7.35
N LEU A 305 8.42 -2.36 8.22
CA LEU A 305 7.07 -1.95 8.61
C LEU A 305 7.06 -0.60 9.35
N ILE A 306 8.01 -0.34 10.24
CA ILE A 306 8.16 0.95 10.92
C ILE A 306 8.54 2.07 9.94
N ALA A 307 9.46 1.81 9.01
CA ALA A 307 9.82 2.79 7.98
C ALA A 307 8.62 3.11 7.07
N SER A 308 7.86 2.09 6.67
CA SER A 308 6.61 2.23 5.93
C SER A 308 5.58 3.06 6.67
N THR A 309 5.34 2.79 7.97
CA THR A 309 4.35 3.55 8.75
C THR A 309 4.77 5.00 8.95
N VAL A 310 6.05 5.26 9.24
CA VAL A 310 6.58 6.62 9.40
C VAL A 310 6.41 7.42 8.11
N LEU A 311 6.71 6.84 6.95
CA LEU A 311 6.55 7.51 5.65
C LEU A 311 5.09 7.58 5.17
N PHE A 312 4.21 6.76 5.72
CA PHE A 312 2.77 6.89 5.51
C PHE A 312 2.17 8.08 6.28
N THR A 313 2.80 8.50 7.38
CA THR A 313 2.39 9.71 8.11
C THR A 313 2.69 11.00 7.32
N PRO A 314 2.22 12.18 7.78
CA PRO A 314 2.50 13.46 7.12
C PRO A 314 3.97 13.77 6.86
N LEU A 315 4.92 13.08 7.51
CA LEU A 315 6.34 13.19 7.24
C LEU A 315 6.70 12.81 5.80
N GLY A 316 6.07 11.78 5.24
CA GLY A 316 6.30 11.34 3.86
C GLY A 316 5.73 12.28 2.79
N ARG A 317 4.85 13.21 3.17
CA ARG A 317 4.17 14.14 2.25
C ARG A 317 4.97 15.39 1.93
N LYS A 318 6.08 15.64 2.65
CA LYS A 318 6.90 16.83 2.43
C LYS A 318 7.52 16.80 1.04
N LYS A 319 7.62 17.97 0.38
CA LYS A 319 8.22 18.12 -0.95
C LYS A 319 9.62 17.47 -1.06
N ILE A 320 10.40 17.47 0.04
CA ILE A 320 11.73 16.87 0.09
C ILE A 320 11.73 15.33 -0.12
N MET A 321 10.64 14.64 0.25
CA MET A 321 10.48 13.19 0.14
C MET A 321 10.09 12.72 -1.28
N ARG A 322 9.84 13.67 -2.19
CA ARG A 322 9.67 13.40 -3.62
C ARG A 322 11.00 13.02 -4.28
N SER A 323 12.13 13.48 -3.76
CA SER A 323 13.43 13.03 -4.25
C SER A 323 13.64 11.55 -3.93
N ASN A 324 13.91 10.74 -4.95
CA ASN A 324 14.15 9.30 -4.78
C ASN A 324 15.34 9.02 -3.87
N ALA A 325 16.43 9.78 -4.00
CA ALA A 325 17.60 9.60 -3.15
C ALA A 325 17.25 9.84 -1.67
N VAL A 326 16.59 10.96 -1.36
CA VAL A 326 16.22 11.32 0.02
C VAL A 326 15.27 10.29 0.61
N PHE A 327 14.26 9.87 -0.15
CA PHE A 327 13.29 8.87 0.31
C PHE A 327 13.96 7.52 0.60
N TRP A 328 14.74 6.97 -0.34
CA TRP A 328 15.34 5.65 -0.15
C TRP A 328 16.41 5.66 0.95
N VAL A 329 17.20 6.73 1.07
CA VAL A 329 18.18 6.87 2.16
C VAL A 329 17.46 6.91 3.51
N THR A 330 16.43 7.75 3.66
CA THR A 330 15.67 7.84 4.91
C THR A 330 14.97 6.52 5.27
N PHE A 331 14.34 5.88 4.28
CA PHE A 331 13.73 4.56 4.43
C PHE A 331 14.73 3.51 4.91
N CYS A 332 15.88 3.38 4.23
CA CYS A 332 16.93 2.43 4.59
C CYS A 332 17.53 2.73 5.97
N CYS A 333 17.74 4.00 6.32
CA CYS A 333 18.22 4.39 7.64
C CYS A 333 17.28 3.90 8.75
N ILE A 334 15.98 4.16 8.65
CA ILE A 334 14.99 3.70 9.63
C ILE A 334 14.97 2.16 9.67
N MET A 335 14.95 1.51 8.50
CA MET A 335 14.91 0.06 8.37
C MET A 335 16.12 -0.63 9.04
N PHE A 336 17.33 -0.07 8.94
CA PHE A 336 18.55 -0.65 9.53
C PHE A 336 18.75 -0.29 11.01
N ILE A 337 18.26 0.86 11.49
CA ILE A 337 18.37 1.24 12.90
C ILE A 337 17.62 0.26 13.81
N VAL A 338 16.45 -0.24 13.36
CA VAL A 338 15.60 -1.16 14.13
C VAL A 338 16.31 -2.48 14.48
N PRO A 339 16.85 -3.26 13.53
CA PRO A 339 17.59 -4.47 13.87
C PRO A 339 18.82 -4.15 14.73
N LEU A 340 19.58 -3.08 14.44
CA LEU A 340 20.76 -2.68 15.24
C LEU A 340 20.41 -2.42 16.71
N PHE A 341 19.27 -1.80 16.98
CA PHE A 341 18.77 -1.59 18.34
C PHE A 341 18.44 -2.93 19.02
N PHE A 342 17.72 -3.81 18.33
CA PHE A 342 17.30 -5.10 18.88
C PHE A 342 18.41 -6.16 18.96
N VAL A 343 19.57 -5.96 18.33
CA VAL A 343 20.76 -6.80 18.55
C VAL A 343 21.12 -6.85 20.05
N ARG A 344 20.90 -5.77 20.80
CA ARG A 344 21.20 -5.71 22.23
C ARG A 344 20.27 -6.58 23.08
N TRP A 345 19.01 -6.69 22.67
CA TRP A 345 17.93 -7.43 23.34
C TRP A 345 17.16 -8.30 22.34
N PRO A 346 17.79 -9.38 21.86
CA PRO A 346 17.30 -10.13 20.72
C PRO A 346 15.97 -10.84 20.99
N ARG A 347 15.76 -11.32 22.22
CA ARG A 347 14.52 -11.98 22.64
C ARG A 347 13.33 -11.02 22.56
N GLU A 348 13.48 -9.85 23.18
CA GLU A 348 12.43 -8.82 23.20
C GLU A 348 12.12 -8.35 21.78
N GLY A 349 13.14 -8.09 20.96
CA GLY A 349 12.96 -7.71 19.56
C GLY A 349 12.22 -8.76 18.73
N ASN A 350 12.52 -10.04 18.93
CA ASN A 350 11.85 -11.14 18.24
C ASN A 350 10.35 -11.22 18.61
N ILE A 351 10.04 -11.14 19.90
CA ILE A 351 8.66 -11.15 20.40
C ILE A 351 7.87 -9.93 19.91
N VAL A 352 8.47 -8.74 19.97
CA VAL A 352 7.88 -7.50 19.45
C VAL A 352 7.60 -7.61 17.95
N THR A 353 8.55 -8.14 17.19
CA THR A 353 8.39 -8.33 15.74
C THR A 353 7.25 -9.30 15.44
N CYS A 354 7.20 -10.45 16.11
CA CYS A 354 6.12 -11.42 16.00
C CYS A 354 4.75 -10.77 16.23
N GLY A 355 4.61 -10.01 17.31
CA GLY A 355 3.36 -9.34 17.66
C GLY A 355 2.92 -8.34 16.60
N ILE A 356 3.80 -7.40 16.23
CA ILE A 356 3.45 -6.28 15.33
C ILE A 356 3.27 -6.75 13.88
N VAL A 357 4.24 -7.50 13.34
CA VAL A 357 4.23 -7.97 11.94
C VAL A 357 3.15 -9.05 11.76
N GLY A 358 3.00 -9.94 12.73
CA GLY A 358 1.94 -10.96 12.72
C GLY A 358 0.55 -10.34 12.77
N ALA A 359 0.33 -9.33 13.62
CA ALA A 359 -0.93 -8.60 13.65
C ALA A 359 -1.20 -7.82 12.35
N TYR A 360 -0.17 -7.22 11.75
CA TYR A 360 -0.31 -6.51 10.47
C TYR A 360 -0.70 -7.47 9.32
N ALA A 361 -0.19 -8.70 9.31
CA ALA A 361 -0.61 -9.70 8.33
C ALA A 361 -2.11 -10.04 8.43
N VAL A 362 -2.70 -9.99 9.63
CA VAL A 362 -4.17 -10.12 9.81
C VAL A 362 -4.90 -8.94 9.17
N ILE A 363 -4.39 -7.72 9.34
CA ILE A 363 -4.98 -6.52 8.70
C ILE A 363 -4.94 -6.64 7.18
N LEU A 364 -3.82 -7.12 6.61
CA LEU A 364 -3.72 -7.37 5.17
C LEU A 364 -4.73 -8.43 4.69
N ALA A 365 -5.00 -9.45 5.49
CA ALA A 365 -6.03 -10.45 5.17
C ALA A 365 -7.43 -9.85 5.17
N VAL A 366 -7.78 -9.01 6.14
CA VAL A 366 -9.07 -8.31 6.18
C VAL A 366 -9.21 -7.36 4.98
N ASN A 367 -8.14 -6.63 4.64
CA ASN A 367 -8.11 -5.74 3.48
C ASN A 367 -8.38 -6.46 2.14
N ALA A 368 -8.17 -7.77 2.05
CA ALA A 368 -8.48 -8.52 0.83
C ALA A 368 -10.00 -8.68 0.60
N TYR A 369 -10.82 -8.42 1.61
CA TYR A 369 -12.29 -8.54 1.56
C TYR A 369 -13.03 -7.25 1.82
N VAL A 370 -12.41 -6.35 2.59
CA VAL A 370 -12.96 -5.05 2.95
C VAL A 370 -12.02 -3.98 2.39
N TYR A 371 -12.59 -2.92 1.84
CA TYR A 371 -11.79 -1.78 1.41
C TYR A 371 -11.20 -1.06 2.65
N THR A 372 -9.88 -0.92 2.72
CA THR A 372 -9.20 -0.24 3.83
C THR A 372 -7.98 0.50 3.31
N SER A 373 -7.66 1.63 3.93
CA SER A 373 -6.46 2.39 3.57
C SER A 373 -5.17 1.83 4.18
N LEU A 374 -5.26 0.93 5.16
CA LEU A 374 -4.09 0.44 5.92
C LEU A 374 -3.13 -0.41 5.12
N SER A 375 -3.61 -1.15 4.10
CA SER A 375 -2.73 -1.91 3.21
C SER A 375 -1.76 -1.02 2.44
N TYR A 376 -2.11 0.26 2.25
CA TYR A 376 -1.27 1.25 1.57
C TYR A 376 -0.01 1.64 2.35
N ILE A 377 0.09 1.28 3.64
CA ILE A 377 1.34 1.39 4.41
C ILE A 377 2.47 0.65 3.67
N THR A 378 2.23 -0.60 3.26
CA THR A 378 3.23 -1.40 2.52
C THR A 378 3.06 -1.31 1.01
N LEU A 379 1.83 -1.14 0.50
CA LEU A 379 1.62 -1.03 -0.95
C LEU A 379 2.21 0.25 -1.53
N ASN A 380 2.24 1.39 -0.83
CA ASN A 380 2.88 2.60 -1.35
C ASN A 380 4.39 2.40 -1.57
N ILE A 381 5.05 1.66 -0.69
CA ILE A 381 6.46 1.28 -0.86
C ILE A 381 6.62 0.35 -2.05
N LEU A 382 5.73 -0.65 -2.17
CA LEU A 382 5.72 -1.57 -3.32
C LEU A 382 5.53 -0.81 -4.65
N LYS A 383 4.54 0.09 -4.74
CA LYS A 383 4.29 0.91 -5.92
C LYS A 383 5.50 1.77 -6.28
N ARG A 384 6.22 2.32 -5.30
CA ARG A 384 7.45 3.08 -5.54
C ARG A 384 8.62 2.22 -6.00
N PHE A 385 8.69 0.95 -5.59
CA PHE A 385 9.64 -0.01 -6.16
C PHE A 385 9.30 -0.37 -7.61
N LEU A 386 8.00 -0.52 -7.91
CA LEU A 386 7.52 -0.98 -9.20
C LEU A 386 7.50 0.12 -10.28
N ASN A 387 7.10 1.34 -9.92
CA ASN A 387 6.97 2.47 -10.83
C ASN A 387 8.00 3.58 -10.49
N ASN A 388 8.83 3.94 -11.48
CA ASN A 388 9.84 4.99 -11.33
C ASN A 388 9.24 6.40 -11.19
N ASN A 389 8.05 6.62 -11.75
CA ASN A 389 7.36 7.92 -11.78
C ASN A 389 6.49 8.17 -10.55
N PHE A 390 6.35 7.16 -9.68
CA PHE A 390 5.55 7.26 -8.45
C PHE A 390 6.12 8.26 -7.43
N ASN A 391 7.33 8.78 -7.67
CA ASN A 391 7.95 9.81 -6.83
C ASN A 391 7.21 11.16 -6.86
N ALA A 392 6.48 11.43 -7.94
CA ALA A 392 5.65 12.62 -8.11
C ALA A 392 4.25 12.44 -7.52
N ALA A 393 3.84 11.20 -7.22
CA ALA A 393 2.50 10.88 -6.77
C ALA A 393 2.23 11.32 -5.33
N PHE A 394 1.09 11.97 -5.09
CA PHE A 394 0.58 12.20 -3.74
C PHE A 394 -0.06 10.92 -3.19
N THR A 395 0.43 10.46 -2.04
CA THR A 395 0.04 9.20 -1.39
C THR A 395 -0.98 9.38 -0.27
N ASP A 396 -1.74 10.47 -0.29
CA ASP A 396 -2.83 10.67 0.66
C ASP A 396 -3.89 9.58 0.48
N VAL A 397 -4.41 9.08 1.60
CA VAL A 397 -5.48 8.09 1.65
C VAL A 397 -6.62 8.61 2.53
N PRO A 398 -7.87 8.17 2.31
CA PRO A 398 -8.95 8.47 3.24
C PRO A 398 -8.69 7.73 4.55
N PHE A 399 -8.87 8.40 5.68
CA PHE A 399 -9.01 7.73 6.99
C PHE A 399 -10.48 7.79 7.37
N GLN A 400 -11.19 6.68 7.22
CA GLN A 400 -12.60 6.59 7.57
C GLN A 400 -12.81 5.74 8.83
N ALA A 401 -14.07 5.60 9.25
CA ALA A 401 -14.43 4.84 10.46
C ALA A 401 -13.85 3.41 10.45
N ILE A 402 -13.83 2.75 9.29
CA ILE A 402 -13.30 1.39 9.12
C ILE A 402 -11.80 1.35 9.45
N ASP A 403 -11.03 2.34 8.99
CA ASP A 403 -9.60 2.42 9.27
C ASP A 403 -9.32 2.66 10.76
N TYR A 404 -10.09 3.52 11.42
CA TYR A 404 -9.94 3.73 12.87
C TYR A 404 -10.19 2.43 13.64
N VAL A 405 -11.24 1.68 13.26
CA VAL A 405 -11.52 0.37 13.86
C VAL A 405 -10.35 -0.59 13.60
N LEU A 406 -9.85 -0.69 12.38
CA LEU A 406 -8.74 -1.61 12.06
C LEU A 406 -7.41 -1.20 12.71
N ILE A 407 -7.13 0.08 12.89
CA ILE A 407 -5.97 0.54 13.68
C ILE A 407 -6.11 0.06 15.11
N THR A 408 -7.30 0.20 15.72
CA THR A 408 -7.52 -0.28 17.10
C THR A 408 -7.34 -1.79 17.18
N VAL A 409 -7.87 -2.56 16.22
CA VAL A 409 -7.68 -4.01 16.13
C VAL A 409 -6.20 -4.36 15.99
N TRP A 410 -5.46 -3.65 15.13
CA TRP A 410 -4.05 -3.89 14.91
C TRP A 410 -3.22 -3.68 16.18
N VAL A 411 -3.45 -2.56 16.88
CA VAL A 411 -2.76 -2.22 18.13
C VAL A 411 -3.11 -3.22 19.22
N VAL A 412 -4.40 -3.55 19.39
CA VAL A 412 -4.84 -4.51 20.41
C VAL A 412 -4.26 -5.90 20.14
N LEU A 413 -4.33 -6.40 18.92
CA LEU A 413 -3.74 -7.69 18.55
C LEU A 413 -2.22 -7.71 18.80
N GLY A 414 -1.51 -6.66 18.38
CA GLY A 414 -0.07 -6.54 18.57
C GLY A 414 0.31 -6.53 20.05
N VAL A 415 -0.33 -5.69 20.87
CA VAL A 415 -0.06 -5.59 22.31
C VAL A 415 -0.42 -6.88 23.03
N CYS A 416 -1.60 -7.46 22.76
CA CYS A 416 -2.00 -8.73 23.34
C CYS A 416 -1.02 -9.85 22.99
N GLY A 417 -0.59 -9.94 21.72
CA GLY A 417 0.41 -10.89 21.26
C GLY A 417 1.74 -10.76 22.00
N ILE A 418 2.26 -9.53 22.11
CA ILE A 418 3.50 -9.22 22.81
C ILE A 418 3.40 -9.60 24.29
N VAL A 419 2.37 -9.12 25.00
CA VAL A 419 2.20 -9.38 26.44
C VAL A 419 2.06 -10.87 26.72
N LEU A 420 1.27 -11.60 25.93
CA LEU A 420 1.08 -13.04 26.10
C LEU A 420 2.38 -13.83 25.85
N GLN A 421 3.14 -13.47 24.81
CA GLN A 421 4.44 -14.12 24.54
C GLN A 421 5.46 -13.82 25.65
N LEU A 422 5.55 -12.56 26.12
CA LEU A 422 6.45 -12.19 27.21
C LEU A 422 6.10 -12.92 28.51
N TYR A 423 4.81 -12.99 28.85
CA TYR A 423 4.35 -13.65 30.06
C TYR A 423 4.64 -15.15 30.05
N ARG A 424 4.31 -15.84 28.95
CA ARG A 424 4.48 -17.30 28.83
C ARG A 424 5.93 -17.74 28.80
N GLU A 425 6.80 -16.93 28.20
CA GLU A 425 8.20 -17.30 27.97
C GLU A 425 9.11 -16.81 29.12
N ARG A 426 8.57 -16.11 30.13
CA ARG A 426 9.34 -15.51 31.24
C ARG A 426 10.28 -16.50 31.95
N SER A 427 9.86 -17.74 32.12
CA SER A 427 10.61 -18.79 32.83
C SER A 427 11.45 -19.69 31.93
N ARG A 428 11.52 -19.40 30.62
CA ARG A 428 12.21 -20.23 29.62
C ARG A 428 13.54 -19.60 29.18
N PRO A 429 14.48 -20.41 28.64
CA PRO A 429 15.72 -19.88 28.08
C PRO A 429 15.46 -18.89 26.93
N PHE A 430 16.36 -17.92 26.76
CA PHE A 430 16.19 -16.79 25.82
C PHE A 430 15.89 -17.18 24.38
N PHE A 431 16.45 -18.30 23.91
CA PHE A 431 16.15 -18.92 22.62
C PHE A 431 16.25 -20.44 22.76
N PRO A 432 15.51 -21.22 21.97
CA PRO A 432 15.70 -22.67 21.93
C PRO A 432 17.12 -22.99 21.42
N PRO A 433 17.87 -23.88 22.08
CA PRO A 433 19.20 -24.28 21.64
C PRO A 433 19.14 -24.95 20.25
N SER A 434 20.18 -24.76 19.44
CA SER A 434 20.19 -25.32 18.08
C SER A 434 20.26 -26.85 18.14
N PRO A 435 19.38 -27.58 17.41
CA PRO A 435 19.35 -29.04 17.48
C PRO A 435 20.67 -29.68 17.04
N TYR A 436 21.40 -29.06 16.13
CA TYR A 436 22.71 -29.55 15.69
C TYR A 436 23.77 -29.42 16.77
N LEU A 437 23.85 -28.28 17.48
CA LEU A 437 24.79 -28.13 18.59
C LEU A 437 24.43 -29.04 19.75
N MET A 438 23.14 -29.21 20.05
CA MET A 438 22.69 -30.21 21.02
C MET A 438 23.09 -31.63 20.61
N TRP A 439 22.91 -31.99 19.34
CA TRP A 439 23.33 -33.30 18.83
C TRP A 439 24.84 -33.50 18.91
N LEU A 440 25.63 -32.46 18.62
CA LEU A 440 27.09 -32.51 18.71
C LEU A 440 27.53 -32.68 20.16
N GLN A 441 26.97 -31.90 21.09
CA GLN A 441 27.22 -32.01 22.53
C GLN A 441 26.82 -33.38 23.07
N GLU A 442 25.67 -33.91 22.64
CA GLU A 442 25.20 -35.24 23.02
C GLU A 442 26.10 -36.35 22.44
N ARG A 443 26.60 -36.17 21.20
CA ARG A 443 27.57 -37.09 20.59
C ARG A 443 28.93 -37.06 21.31
N GLU A 444 29.39 -35.90 21.74
CA GLU A 444 30.60 -35.77 22.56
C GLU A 444 30.41 -36.37 23.95
N ARG A 445 29.26 -36.11 24.59
CA ARG A 445 28.88 -36.75 25.86
C ARG A 445 28.89 -38.27 25.75
N ARG A 446 28.36 -38.85 24.67
CA ARG A 446 28.39 -40.31 24.42
C ARG A 446 29.79 -40.86 24.17
N LYS A 447 30.77 -40.02 23.80
CA LYS A 447 32.17 -40.43 23.65
C LYS A 447 32.95 -40.33 24.96
N THR A 448 32.62 -39.37 25.83
CA THR A 448 33.35 -39.11 27.08
C THR A 448 32.74 -39.78 28.29
N ASN A 449 31.44 -40.10 28.26
CA ASN A 449 30.74 -40.75 29.35
C ASN A 449 30.80 -42.28 29.21
N VAL A 450 31.81 -42.89 29.82
CA VAL A 450 32.03 -44.35 29.83
C VAL A 450 30.88 -45.11 30.52
N LEU A 451 30.12 -44.43 31.40
CA LEU A 451 28.96 -44.97 32.11
C LEU A 451 27.66 -44.87 31.30
N ASP A 452 27.68 -44.35 30.08
CA ASP A 452 26.50 -44.33 29.22
C ASP A 452 26.17 -45.78 28.79
N PRO A 453 24.93 -46.28 29.03
CA PRO A 453 24.54 -47.63 28.63
C PRO A 453 24.78 -47.91 27.14
N SER A 454 24.78 -46.86 26.29
CA SER A 454 25.08 -46.94 24.86
C SER A 454 26.50 -47.43 24.53
N HIS A 455 27.46 -47.30 25.46
CA HIS A 455 28.84 -47.79 25.31
C HIS A 455 28.97 -49.30 25.52
N HIS A 456 28.04 -49.93 26.27
CA HIS A 456 28.03 -51.37 26.51
C HIS A 456 27.29 -52.15 25.43
N PHE A 457 26.78 -51.49 24.39
CA PHE A 457 26.15 -52.19 23.29
C PHE A 457 27.19 -52.79 22.35
N PRO A 458 27.22 -54.12 22.14
CA PRO A 458 28.19 -54.74 21.26
C PRO A 458 28.00 -54.25 19.81
N PRO A 459 29.08 -54.19 19.01
CA PRO A 459 29.02 -53.77 17.61
C PRO A 459 28.04 -54.62 16.81
N LEU A 460 27.42 -54.04 15.77
CA LEU A 460 26.38 -54.68 14.96
C LEU A 460 26.79 -56.06 14.42
N ALA A 461 28.05 -56.22 14.03
CA ALA A 461 28.61 -57.50 13.61
C ALA A 461 28.50 -58.57 14.70
N ASN A 462 28.81 -58.24 15.96
CA ASN A 462 28.71 -59.15 17.10
C ASN A 462 27.25 -59.47 17.46
N ARG A 463 26.31 -58.55 17.25
CA ARG A 463 24.88 -58.81 17.43
C ARG A 463 24.31 -59.74 16.35
N LEU A 464 24.75 -59.54 15.11
CA LEU A 464 24.39 -60.42 14.00
C LEU A 464 24.99 -61.81 14.21
N LEU A 465 26.25 -61.91 14.61
CA LEU A 465 26.90 -63.17 14.97
C LEU A 465 26.24 -63.85 16.17
N ALA A 466 25.83 -63.09 17.20
CA ALA A 466 25.11 -63.62 18.34
C ALA A 466 23.71 -64.14 17.96
N ARG A 467 22.97 -63.42 17.10
CA ARG A 467 21.69 -63.89 16.55
C ARG A 467 21.84 -65.12 15.67
N VAL A 468 22.89 -65.18 14.85
CA VAL A 468 23.19 -66.35 14.00
C VAL A 468 23.63 -67.54 14.86
N ARG A 469 24.39 -67.31 15.94
CA ARG A 469 24.70 -68.35 16.95
C ARG A 469 23.47 -68.83 17.72
N GLN A 470 22.53 -67.94 18.04
CA GLN A 470 21.26 -68.31 18.67
C GLN A 470 20.36 -69.13 17.73
N LEU A 471 20.43 -68.90 16.42
CA LEU A 471 19.71 -69.70 15.42
C LEU A 471 20.35 -71.08 15.17
N THR A 472 21.62 -71.28 15.52
CA THR A 472 22.36 -72.53 15.29
C THR A 472 22.51 -73.42 16.52
N LYS A 473 22.26 -72.90 17.73
CA LYS A 473 22.21 -73.70 18.96
C LYS A 473 20.76 -74.07 19.30
N ARG A 474 20.54 -75.38 19.50
CA ARG A 474 19.30 -75.92 20.07
C ARG A 474 19.08 -75.32 21.47
N MET A 475 17.85 -74.86 21.68
CA MET A 475 17.36 -74.17 22.87
C MET A 475 17.55 -75.02 24.13
N GLU A 476 18.40 -74.57 25.06
CA GLU A 476 18.34 -74.97 26.48
C GLU A 476 17.53 -73.92 27.25
N PRO A 477 16.73 -74.34 28.26
CA PRO A 477 15.75 -73.47 28.90
C PRO A 477 16.42 -72.34 29.69
N ALA A 478 15.83 -71.16 29.60
CA ALA A 478 16.28 -69.94 30.24
C ALA A 478 16.31 -70.10 31.78
N GLY A 479 17.51 -70.05 32.36
CA GLY A 479 17.67 -69.72 33.77
C GLY A 479 17.43 -68.23 33.97
N GLU A 480 16.63 -67.90 35.00
CA GLU A 480 16.32 -66.53 35.44
C GLU A 480 17.57 -65.65 35.52
N HIS A 481 17.57 -64.56 34.77
CA HIS A 481 18.43 -63.42 35.06
C HIS A 481 17.57 -62.30 35.66
N THR A 482 17.60 -62.23 36.99
CA THR A 482 17.21 -61.05 37.75
C THR A 482 18.07 -59.85 37.34
N PRO A 483 17.50 -58.66 37.09
CA PRO A 483 18.28 -57.46 36.82
C PRO A 483 18.89 -56.94 38.12
N LEU A 484 20.22 -57.00 38.22
CA LEU A 484 20.97 -56.28 39.25
C LEU A 484 20.92 -54.78 38.94
N LEU A 485 20.26 -54.05 39.83
CA LEU A 485 20.42 -52.61 40.04
C LEU A 485 21.88 -52.33 40.44
N LEU A 486 22.58 -51.53 39.64
CA LEU A 486 23.62 -50.58 40.09
C LEU A 486 23.91 -49.56 38.99
#